data_AF-A0A4S1G0S6-F1
#
_entry.id   AF-A0A4S1G0S6-F1
#
_cell.length_a   1.000
_cell.length_b   1.000
_cell.length_c   1.000
_cell.angle_alpha   90.00
_cell.angle_beta   90.00
_cell.angle_gamma   90.00
#
_symmetry.space_group_name_H-M   'P 1'
#
loop_
_entity.id
_entity.type
_entity.pdbx_description
1 polymer ?
#
loop_
_entity_poly.entity_id
_entity_poly.type
_entity_poly.pdbx_seq_one_letter_code
_entity_poly.pdbx_strand_id
1 'polypeptide(L)'
;VIGADKAGDDLLRMLGDLGADTDGLVQRQDRMTSSKSRFSALNQQVLRFDEEEIKPLASAERAKLIDHFQATLGRADIVILSDYGKGILLDGVAGELIAICRDAGKPVLVDPKGRDYA
;
A
#
# COMPACT_ATOMS: atom_id res chain seq x y z
N VAL A 1 1.55 2.94 3.45
CA VAL A 1 1.59 3.42 4.85
C VAL A 1 1.90 2.26 5.76
N ILE A 2 2.89 2.41 6.64
CA ILE A 2 3.32 1.39 7.61
C ILE A 2 3.22 1.93 9.04
N GLY A 3 3.25 1.04 10.01
CA GLY A 3 3.35 1.39 11.42
C GLY A 3 4.76 1.81 11.81
N ALA A 4 4.86 2.63 12.86
CA ALA A 4 6.13 2.89 13.55
C ALA A 4 6.47 1.72 14.50
N ASP A 5 6.63 0.54 13.91
CA ASP A 5 6.84 -0.74 14.60
C ASP A 5 7.97 -1.55 13.95
N LYS A 6 8.41 -2.59 14.65
CA LYS A 6 9.50 -3.47 14.18
C LYS A 6 9.23 -4.05 12.79
N ALA A 7 7.98 -4.42 12.50
CA ALA A 7 7.60 -4.98 11.21
C ALA A 7 7.75 -3.94 10.07
N GLY A 8 7.43 -2.67 10.35
CA GLY A 8 7.67 -1.55 9.44
C GLY A 8 9.15 -1.31 9.16
N ASP A 9 9.97 -1.35 10.21
CA ASP A 9 11.43 -1.18 10.07
C ASP A 9 12.06 -2.35 9.27
N ASP A 10 11.63 -3.58 9.55
CA ASP A 10 12.06 -4.76 8.80
C ASP A 10 11.65 -4.66 7.32
N LEU A 11 10.44 -4.14 7.03
CA LEU A 11 9.96 -3.92 5.66
C LEU A 11 10.82 -2.89 4.91
N LEU A 12 11.13 -1.74 5.53
CA LEU A 12 11.99 -0.72 4.96
C LEU A 12 13.36 -1.27 4.59
N ARG A 13 13.97 -2.03 5.49
CA ARG A 13 15.25 -2.70 5.23
C ARG A 13 15.14 -3.66 4.03
N MET A 14 14.14 -4.52 4.00
CA MET A 14 13.95 -5.49 2.91
C MET A 14 13.73 -4.81 1.55
N LEU A 15 12.97 -3.71 1.51
CA LEU A 15 12.78 -2.93 0.29
C LEU A 15 14.09 -2.27 -0.16
N GLY A 16 14.87 -1.73 0.79
CA GLY A 16 16.19 -1.17 0.52
C GLY A 16 17.17 -2.22 -0.04
N ASP A 17 17.19 -3.43 0.53
CA ASP A 17 18.02 -4.54 0.06
C ASP A 17 17.65 -4.98 -1.39
N LEU A 18 16.40 -4.76 -1.80
CA LEU A 18 15.91 -5.01 -3.16
C LEU A 18 16.14 -3.83 -4.11
N GLY A 19 16.65 -2.70 -3.62
CA GLY A 19 16.85 -1.48 -4.40
C GLY A 19 15.55 -0.76 -4.77
N ALA A 20 14.46 -0.99 -4.03
CA ALA A 20 13.20 -0.31 -4.25
C ALA A 20 13.23 1.12 -3.71
N ASP A 21 12.65 2.06 -4.44
CA ASP A 21 12.42 3.42 -3.96
C ASP A 21 11.32 3.41 -2.89
N THR A 22 11.66 3.90 -1.69
CA THR A 22 10.76 3.94 -0.54
C THR A 22 10.35 5.36 -0.15
N ASP A 23 10.66 6.39 -0.94
CA ASP A 23 10.39 7.79 -0.60
C ASP A 23 8.89 8.09 -0.41
N GLY A 24 8.02 7.30 -1.05
CA GLY A 24 6.57 7.38 -0.88
C GLY A 24 6.01 6.62 0.33
N LEU A 25 6.86 5.93 1.11
CA LEU A 25 6.44 5.14 2.25
C LEU A 25 6.26 6.02 3.49
N VAL A 26 5.00 6.20 3.92
CA VAL A 26 4.68 6.96 5.14
C VAL A 26 4.63 6.02 6.35
N GLN A 27 5.42 6.33 7.38
CA GLN A 27 5.36 5.67 8.69
C GLN A 27 4.47 6.47 9.65
N ARG A 28 3.57 5.78 10.36
CA ARG A 28 2.57 6.38 11.25
C ARG A 28 2.56 5.67 12.60
N GLN A 29 2.59 6.43 13.70
CA GLN A 29 2.61 5.85 15.05
C GLN A 29 1.32 5.09 15.42
N ASP A 30 0.17 5.58 14.97
CA ASP A 30 -1.12 5.04 15.39
C ASP A 30 -1.67 3.91 14.48
N ARG A 31 -0.85 3.32 13.60
CA ARG A 31 -1.21 2.20 12.70
C ARG A 31 -0.24 1.05 12.95
N MET A 32 -0.71 -0.19 12.84
CA MET A 32 0.18 -1.35 12.78
C MET A 32 0.54 -1.72 11.34
N THR A 33 1.80 -2.11 11.12
CA THR A 33 2.24 -2.71 9.86
C THR A 33 1.55 -4.06 9.69
N SER A 34 0.90 -4.27 8.54
CA SER A 34 0.20 -5.53 8.28
C SER A 34 1.18 -6.69 8.15
N SER A 35 1.04 -7.70 9.00
CA SER A 35 1.90 -8.88 9.05
C SER A 35 1.06 -10.16 8.85
N LYS A 36 1.62 -11.16 8.16
CA LYS A 36 1.01 -12.49 8.00
C LYS A 36 2.01 -13.58 8.35
N SER A 37 1.95 -14.06 9.58
CA SER A 37 2.82 -15.13 10.08
C SER A 37 2.21 -16.49 9.76
N ARG A 38 2.95 -17.34 9.05
CA ARG A 38 2.54 -18.72 8.72
C ARG A 38 3.40 -19.69 9.51
N PHE A 39 2.77 -20.47 10.38
CA PHE A 39 3.43 -21.55 11.11
C PHE A 39 3.25 -22.83 10.33
N SER A 40 4.35 -23.50 10.02
CA SER A 40 4.35 -24.73 9.23
C SER A 40 5.12 -25.82 9.93
N ALA A 41 4.62 -27.06 9.87
CA ALA A 41 5.28 -28.26 10.37
C ALA A 41 5.09 -29.39 9.36
N LEU A 42 6.12 -30.22 9.15
CA LEU A 42 6.06 -31.36 8.21
C LEU A 42 5.51 -30.97 6.82
N ASN A 43 5.95 -29.83 6.29
CA ASN A 43 5.50 -29.26 5.01
C ASN A 43 4.00 -28.91 4.93
N GLN A 44 3.29 -28.85 6.06
CA GLN A 44 1.90 -28.40 6.13
C GLN A 44 1.80 -27.10 6.92
N GLN A 45 0.94 -26.19 6.47
CA GLN A 45 0.62 -25.00 7.24
C GLN A 45 -0.30 -25.38 8.40
N VAL A 46 0.18 -25.18 9.62
CA VAL A 46 -0.53 -25.52 10.86
C VAL A 46 -1.39 -24.35 11.33
N LEU A 47 -0.85 -23.14 11.26
CA LEU A 47 -1.52 -21.93 11.74
C LEU A 47 -1.19 -20.73 10.87
N ARG A 48 -2.14 -19.81 10.76
CA ARG A 48 -1.92 -18.46 10.27
C ARG A 48 -2.27 -17.46 11.36
N PHE A 49 -1.37 -16.52 11.61
CA PHE A 49 -1.59 -15.40 12.50
C PHE A 49 -1.45 -14.12 11.68
N ASP A 50 -2.55 -13.39 11.53
CA ASP A 50 -2.63 -12.17 10.74
C ASP A 50 -2.72 -10.98 11.72
N GLU A 51 -1.80 -10.03 11.63
CA GLU A 51 -1.82 -8.76 12.36
C GLU A 51 -2.17 -7.67 11.36
N GLU A 52 -3.42 -7.21 11.36
CA GLU A 52 -3.91 -6.29 10.34
C GLU A 52 -4.93 -5.31 10.92
N GLU A 53 -4.90 -4.07 10.44
CA GLU A 53 -5.89 -3.05 10.77
C GLU A 53 -6.54 -2.54 9.46
N ILE A 54 -7.87 -2.46 9.42
CA ILE A 54 -8.59 -1.79 8.33
C ILE A 54 -8.82 -0.35 8.76
N LYS A 55 -8.05 0.56 8.18
CA LYS A 55 -8.12 1.98 8.55
C LYS A 55 -7.99 2.87 7.32
N PRO A 56 -8.98 3.71 7.01
CA PRO A 56 -8.86 4.73 5.99
C PRO A 56 -7.69 5.68 6.27
N LEU A 57 -7.22 6.37 5.23
CA LEU A 57 -6.26 7.46 5.39
C LEU A 57 -6.94 8.65 6.07
N ALA A 58 -6.28 9.28 7.03
CA ALA A 58 -6.69 10.60 7.49
C ALA A 58 -6.53 11.62 6.35
N SER A 59 -7.29 12.71 6.36
CA SER A 59 -7.26 13.72 5.27
C SER A 59 -5.85 14.24 4.98
N ALA A 60 -5.04 14.46 6.03
CA ALA A 60 -3.65 14.90 5.88
C ALA A 60 -2.73 13.82 5.27
N GLU A 61 -2.99 12.54 5.55
CA GLU A 61 -2.24 11.42 4.97
C GLU A 61 -2.61 11.23 3.50
N ARG A 62 -3.90 11.37 3.15
CA ARG A 62 -4.38 11.35 1.77
C ARG A 62 -3.74 12.48 0.95
N ALA A 63 -3.76 13.72 1.44
CA ALA A 63 -3.17 14.85 0.73
C ALA A 63 -1.68 14.59 0.43
N LYS A 64 -0.90 14.16 1.43
CA LYS A 64 0.51 13.79 1.24
C LYS A 64 0.71 12.68 0.21
N LEU A 65 -0.15 11.66 0.22
CA LEU A 65 -0.10 10.58 -0.77
C LEU A 65 -0.31 11.12 -2.19
N ILE A 66 -1.36 11.93 -2.40
CA ILE A 66 -1.69 12.48 -3.71
C ILE A 66 -0.58 13.43 -4.21
N ASP A 67 -0.08 14.33 -3.35
CA ASP A 67 0.99 15.27 -3.70
C ASP A 67 2.26 14.53 -4.12
N HIS A 68 2.67 13.52 -3.34
CA HIS A 68 3.85 12.70 -3.65
C HIS A 68 3.64 11.89 -4.94
N PHE A 69 2.45 11.31 -5.11
CA PHE A 69 2.11 10.54 -6.30
C PHE A 69 2.20 11.40 -7.57
N GLN A 70 1.62 12.61 -7.56
CA GLN A 70 1.70 13.53 -8.68
C GLN A 70 3.13 13.96 -9.01
N ALA A 71 3.95 14.23 -7.98
CA ALA A 71 5.35 14.62 -8.17
C ALA A 71 6.22 13.49 -8.77
N THR A 72 5.88 12.23 -8.50
CA THR A 72 6.67 11.07 -8.92
C THR A 72 6.15 10.39 -10.18
N LEU A 73 4.88 10.55 -10.53
CA LEU A 73 4.21 9.86 -11.65
C LEU A 73 4.92 10.02 -12.99
N GLY A 74 5.54 11.18 -13.25
CA GLY A 74 6.29 11.43 -14.48
C GLY A 74 7.45 10.45 -14.71
N ARG A 75 8.01 9.88 -13.62
CA ARG A 75 9.12 8.92 -13.63
C ARG A 75 8.67 7.47 -13.86
N ALA A 76 7.37 7.18 -13.80
CA ALA A 76 6.84 5.84 -13.95
C ALA A 76 6.26 5.63 -15.36
N ASP A 77 6.48 4.45 -15.95
CA ASP A 77 5.86 4.07 -17.23
C ASP A 77 4.47 3.46 -17.04
N ILE A 78 4.23 2.84 -15.88
CA ILE A 78 2.99 2.15 -15.52
C ILE A 78 2.74 2.29 -14.02
N VAL A 79 1.48 2.31 -13.63
CA VAL A 79 1.05 2.34 -12.22
C VAL A 79 0.33 1.05 -11.88
N ILE A 80 0.66 0.46 -10.73
CA ILE A 80 -0.01 -0.72 -10.20
C ILE A 80 -0.70 -0.35 -8.88
N LEU A 81 -2.02 -0.51 -8.83
CA LEU A 81 -2.83 -0.36 -7.63
C LEU A 81 -3.18 -1.75 -7.10
N SER A 82 -2.42 -2.22 -6.11
CA SER A 82 -2.70 -3.47 -5.40
C SER A 82 -3.61 -3.20 -4.20
N ASP A 83 -4.90 -3.41 -4.36
CA ASP A 83 -5.87 -3.25 -3.28
C ASP A 83 -5.96 -4.52 -2.45
N TYR A 84 -5.74 -4.38 -1.14
CA TYR A 84 -5.89 -5.47 -0.17
C TYR A 84 -7.06 -5.24 0.80
N GLY A 85 -7.89 -4.21 0.56
CA GLY A 85 -9.02 -3.87 1.42
C GLY A 85 -8.60 -3.37 2.80
N LYS A 86 -7.41 -2.76 2.92
CA LYS A 86 -6.80 -2.31 4.20
C LYS A 86 -6.97 -0.82 4.48
N GLY A 87 -7.78 -0.13 3.68
CA GLY A 87 -8.19 1.25 3.93
C GLY A 87 -7.45 2.32 3.13
N ILE A 88 -6.27 2.04 2.57
CA ILE A 88 -5.49 3.05 1.84
C ILE A 88 -6.22 3.53 0.58
N LEU A 89 -6.85 2.61 -0.15
CA LEU A 89 -7.53 2.87 -1.41
C LEU A 89 -9.04 3.14 -1.26
N LEU A 90 -9.54 3.20 -0.01
CA LEU A 90 -10.95 3.51 0.28
C LEU A 90 -11.27 5.00 0.06
N ASP A 91 -12.54 5.36 0.25
CA ASP A 91 -13.02 6.76 0.28
C ASP A 91 -12.66 7.59 -0.96
N GLY A 92 -12.68 6.93 -2.13
CA GLY A 92 -12.45 7.53 -3.43
C GLY A 92 -10.96 7.72 -3.81
N VAL A 93 -10.02 7.30 -2.96
CA VAL A 93 -8.58 7.42 -3.24
C VAL A 93 -8.20 6.65 -4.51
N ALA A 94 -8.69 5.42 -4.71
CA ALA A 94 -8.42 4.66 -5.93
C ALA A 94 -8.87 5.42 -7.19
N GLY A 95 -10.10 5.96 -7.18
CA GLY A 95 -10.65 6.71 -8.31
C GLY A 95 -9.85 7.97 -8.62
N GLU A 96 -9.42 8.70 -7.58
CA GLU A 96 -8.58 9.89 -7.73
C GLU A 96 -7.22 9.56 -8.36
N LEU A 97 -6.55 8.50 -7.89
CA LEU A 97 -5.27 8.05 -8.46
C LEU A 97 -5.43 7.62 -9.93
N ILE A 98 -6.51 6.91 -10.26
CA ILE A 98 -6.81 6.48 -11.64
C ILE A 98 -7.05 7.70 -12.55
N ALA A 99 -7.78 8.71 -12.07
CA ALA A 99 -8.02 9.94 -12.82
C ALA A 99 -6.70 10.67 -13.12
N ILE A 100 -5.84 10.84 -12.10
CA ILE A 100 -4.51 11.46 -12.27
C ILE A 100 -3.67 10.72 -13.32
N CYS A 101 -3.66 9.39 -13.28
CA CYS A 101 -2.92 8.59 -14.27
C CYS A 101 -3.47 8.76 -15.68
N ARG A 102 -4.80 8.78 -15.82
CA ARG A 102 -5.48 8.98 -17.11
C ARG A 102 -5.11 10.32 -17.71
N ASP A 103 -5.15 11.39 -16.92
CA ASP A 103 -4.81 12.74 -17.35
C ASP A 103 -3.33 12.84 -17.75
N ALA A 104 -2.45 12.09 -17.09
CA ALA A 104 -1.03 12.00 -17.42
C ALA A 104 -0.71 11.00 -18.56
N GLY A 105 -1.71 10.31 -19.12
CA GLY A 105 -1.52 9.29 -20.16
C GLY A 105 -0.76 8.05 -19.69
N LYS A 106 -0.75 7.77 -18.39
CA LYS A 106 -0.05 6.62 -17.79
C LYS A 106 -0.98 5.42 -17.66
N PRO A 107 -0.61 4.23 -18.18
CA PRO A 107 -1.36 3.00 -17.95
C PRO A 107 -1.48 2.66 -16.47
N VAL A 108 -2.65 2.16 -16.06
CA VAL A 108 -2.92 1.70 -14.69
C VAL A 108 -3.41 0.27 -14.71
N LEU A 109 -2.81 -0.58 -13.88
CA LEU A 109 -3.29 -1.91 -13.57
C LEU A 109 -3.82 -1.92 -12.14
N VAL A 110 -4.99 -2.53 -11.94
CA VAL A 110 -5.61 -2.64 -10.62
C VAL A 110 -5.78 -4.11 -10.29
N ASP A 111 -5.31 -4.52 -9.11
CA ASP A 111 -5.65 -5.81 -8.49
C ASP A 111 -6.64 -5.51 -7.35
N PRO A 112 -7.95 -5.52 -7.62
CA PRO A 112 -8.92 -4.94 -6.71
C PRO A 112 -9.37 -5.94 -5.63
N LYS A 113 -9.76 -5.45 -4.46
CA LYS A 113 -10.30 -6.28 -3.37
C LYS A 113 -11.68 -5.82 -2.96
N GLY A 114 -12.72 -6.51 -3.41
CA GLY A 114 -14.07 -6.19 -2.96
C GLY A 114 -15.17 -6.87 -3.77
N ARG A 115 -16.27 -6.14 -3.93
CA ARG A 115 -17.42 -6.55 -4.76
C ARG A 115 -17.86 -5.45 -5.72
N ASP A 116 -17.32 -4.24 -5.57
CA ASP A 116 -17.63 -3.09 -6.40
C ASP A 116 -16.40 -2.75 -7.23
N TYR A 117 -16.54 -2.87 -8.55
CA TYR A 117 -15.48 -2.70 -9.55
C TYR A 117 -15.95 -1.80 -10.70
N ALA A 118 -17.10 -1.14 -10.53
CA ALA A 118 -17.77 -0.34 -11.55
C ALA A 118 -17.19 1.08 -11.64
#